data_AF-A0A7W9H8Z7-F1
#
_entry.id   AF-A0A7W9H8Z7-F1
#
_cell.length_a   1.000
_cell.length_b   1.000
_cell.length_c   1.000
_cell.angle_alpha   90.00
_cell.angle_beta   90.00
_cell.angle_gamma   90.00
#
_symmetry.space_group_name_H-M   'P 1'
#
loop_
_entity.id
_entity.type
_entity.pdbx_description
1 polymer ?
#
loop_
_entity_poly.entity_id
_entity_poly.type
_entity_poly.pdbx_seq_one_letter_code
_entity_poly.pdbx_strand_id
1 'polypeptide(L)' 'MVYVSAASPHLDTVEVDSPLGAVFFDAPAQLANFRRRLDLVEQVALNPSGSRDLLLGIAGEL' A
#
# COMPACT_ATOMS: atom_id res chain seq x y z
N MET A 1 24.98 -24.52 13.79
CA MET A 1 23.66 -23.97 13.44
C MET A 1 23.80 -23.34 12.07
N VAL A 2 23.10 -23.82 11.05
CA VAL A 2 23.24 -23.30 9.68
C VAL A 2 22.08 -22.35 9.41
N TYR A 3 22.41 -21.09 9.13
CA TYR A 3 21.46 -20.08 8.67
C TYR A 3 21.55 -20.02 7.14
N VAL A 4 20.42 -20.26 6.47
CA VAL A 4 20.31 -20.14 5.02
C VAL A 4 19.43 -18.94 4.72
N SER A 5 19.96 -18.00 3.95
CA SER A 5 19.20 -16.90 3.35
C SER A 5 19.16 -17.09 1.83
N ALA A 6 18.00 -16.84 1.24
CA ALA A 6 17.82 -16.80 -0.21
C ALA A 6 16.95 -15.59 -0.54
N ALA A 7 17.22 -14.94 -1.68
CA ALA A 7 16.34 -13.91 -2.20
C ALA A 7 15.02 -14.57 -2.61
N SER A 8 13.99 -14.46 -1.76
CA SER A 8 12.63 -14.84 -2.14
C SER A 8 11.99 -13.64 -2.84
N PRO A 9 11.63 -13.74 -4.13
CA PRO A 9 10.95 -12.67 -4.85
C PRO A 9 9.51 -12.41 -4.35
N HIS A 10 9.04 -13.19 -3.38
CA HIS A 10 7.69 -13.11 -2.81
C HIS A 10 7.71 -12.76 -1.32
N LEU A 11 8.55 -11.81 -0.92
CA LEU A 11 8.46 -11.12 0.38
C LEU A 11 7.45 -9.96 0.32
N ASP A 12 6.40 -10.12 -0.47
CA ASP A 12 5.30 -9.18 -0.51
C ASP A 12 4.39 -9.48 0.69
N THR A 13 4.05 -8.43 1.45
CA THR A 13 3.05 -8.51 2.51
C THR A 13 2.10 -7.33 2.37
N VAL A 14 0.84 -7.53 2.75
CA VAL A 14 -0.14 -6.46 2.88
C VAL A 14 -0.56 -6.38 4.32
N GLU A 15 -0.40 -5.21 4.92
CA GLU A 15 -1.01 -4.86 6.20
C GLU A 15 -2.39 -4.24 5.97
N VAL A 16 -3.39 -4.74 6.68
CA VAL A 16 -4.72 -4.15 6.74
C VAL A 16 -5.01 -3.78 8.18
N ASP A 17 -5.36 -2.51 8.39
CA ASP A 17 -5.85 -2.04 9.68
C ASP A 17 -7.22 -2.66 9.98
N SER A 18 -7.38 -3.14 11.21
CA SER A 18 -8.61 -3.79 11.65
C SER A 18 -8.90 -3.42 13.11
N PRO A 19 -10.16 -3.54 13.57
CA PRO A 19 -10.52 -3.28 14.96
C PRO A 19 -9.74 -4.13 15.98
N LEU A 20 -9.13 -5.24 15.55
CA LEU A 20 -8.35 -6.14 16.40
C LEU A 20 -6.83 -5.93 16.25
N GLY A 21 -6.41 -4.92 15.50
CA GLY A 21 -5.02 -4.61 15.18
C GLY A 21 -4.63 -4.96 13.74
N ALA A 22 -3.34 -4.87 13.46
CA ALA A 22 -2.78 -5.12 12.12
C ALA A 22 -2.96 -6.58 11.68
N VAL A 23 -3.51 -6.77 10.48
CA VAL A 23 -3.66 -8.07 9.83
C VAL A 23 -2.74 -8.14 8.63
N PHE A 24 -1.94 -9.21 8.53
CA PHE A 24 -0.98 -9.41 7.45
C PHE A 24 -1.42 -10.50 6.48
N PHE A 25 -1.27 -10.24 5.18
CA PHE A 25 -1.52 -11.19 4.10
C PHE A 25 -0.26 -11.43 3.28
N ASP A 26 0.14 -12.69 3.14
CA ASP A 26 1.30 -13.15 2.36
C ASP A 26 0.92 -14.14 1.25
N ALA A 27 -0.31 -14.68 1.27
CA ALA A 27 -0.75 -15.65 0.29
C ALA A 27 -0.84 -15.03 -1.12
N PRO A 28 -0.25 -15.64 -2.16
CA PRO A 28 -0.17 -15.07 -3.50
C PRO A 28 -1.51 -14.61 -4.10
N ALA A 29 -2.58 -15.38 -3.87
CA ALA A 29 -3.92 -15.04 -4.37
C ALA A 29 -4.49 -13.77 -3.71
N GLN A 30 -4.23 -13.58 -2.42
CA GLN A 30 -4.66 -12.39 -1.68
C GLN A 30 -3.83 -11.18 -2.11
N LEU A 31 -2.50 -11.34 -2.20
CA LEU A 31 -1.60 -10.29 -2.69
C LEU A 31 -1.97 -9.81 -4.10
N ALA A 32 -2.32 -10.72 -5.02
CA ALA A 32 -2.75 -10.36 -6.37
C ALA A 32 -4.03 -9.50 -6.36
N ASN A 33 -4.96 -9.76 -5.43
CA ASN A 33 -6.18 -8.96 -5.30
C ASN A 33 -5.90 -7.57 -4.74
N PHE A 34 -5.02 -7.46 -3.74
CA PHE A 34 -4.63 -6.17 -3.20
C PHE A 34 -3.86 -5.33 -4.21
N ARG A 35 -2.93 -5.93 -4.98
CA ARG A 35 -2.19 -5.25 -6.05
C ARG A 35 -3.13 -4.67 -7.09
N ARG A 36 -4.10 -5.46 -7.59
CA ARG A 36 -5.11 -4.98 -8.53
C ARG A 36 -5.90 -3.79 -7.99
N ARG A 37 -6.24 -3.81 -6.68
CA ARG A 37 -6.95 -2.69 -6.04
C ARG A 37 -6.06 -1.44 -5.94
N LEU A 38 -4.79 -1.61 -5.58
CA LEU A 38 -3.84 -0.52 -5.52
C LEU A 38 -3.66 0.14 -6.90
N ASP A 39 -3.49 -0.66 -7.96
CA ASP A 39 -3.35 -0.16 -9.34
C ASP A 39 -4.57 0.68 -9.78
N LEU A 40 -5.78 0.31 -9.34
CA LEU A 40 -7.00 1.07 -9.63
C LEU A 40 -7.07 2.37 -8.83
N VAL A 41 -6.62 2.37 -7.58
CA VAL A 41 -6.57 3.58 -6.75
C VAL A 41 -5.55 4.56 -7.30
N GLU A 42 -4.38 4.08 -7.72
CA GLU A 42 -3.32 4.94 -8.29
C GLU A 42 -3.75 5.63 -9.58
N GLN A 43 -4.59 5.00 -10.40
CA GLN A 43 -5.13 5.61 -11.63
C GLN A 43 -6.00 6.83 -11.39
N VAL A 44 -6.66 6.92 -10.23
CA VAL A 44 -7.56 8.02 -9.88
C VAL A 44 -6.98 8.96 -8.82
N ALA A 45 -5.87 8.58 -8.20
CA ALA A 45 -5.21 9.37 -7.19
C ALA A 45 -4.62 10.66 -7.78
N LEU A 46 -4.66 11.74 -7.01
CA LEU A 46 -3.92 12.95 -7.35
C LEU A 46 -2.42 12.67 -7.28
N ASN A 47 -1.66 13.25 -8.21
CA ASN A 47 -0.21 13.28 -8.08
C ASN A 47 0.19 14.12 -6.85
N PRO A 48 1.45 14.01 -6.36
CA PRO A 48 1.88 14.69 -5.14
C PRO A 48 1.65 16.21 -5.16
N SER A 49 1.86 16.88 -6.30
CA SER A 49 1.58 18.32 -6.45
C SER A 49 0.09 18.64 -6.33
N GLY A 50 -0.77 17.93 -7.04
CA GLY A 50 -2.22 18.16 -6.99
C GLY A 50 -2.80 17.86 -5.61
N SER A 51 -2.27 16.85 -4.92
CA SER A 51 -2.63 16.59 -3.52
C SER A 51 -2.23 17.74 -2.60
N ARG A 52 -1.01 18.28 -2.75
CA ARG A 52 -0.55 19.45 -1.99
C ARG A 52 -1.41 20.68 -2.26
N ASP A 53 -1.69 20.99 -3.51
CA ASP A 53 -2.49 22.16 -3.89
C ASP A 53 -3.92 22.06 -3.33
N LEU A 54 -4.52 20.85 -3.37
CA LEU A 54 -5.80 20.58 -2.73
C LEU A 54 -5.74 20.84 -1.21
N LEU A 55 -4.72 20.34 -0.52
CA LEU A 55 -4.55 20.52 0.92
C LEU A 55 -4.36 22.00 1.30
N LEU A 56 -3.53 22.74 0.55
CA LEU A 56 -3.33 24.17 0.76
C LEU A 56 -4.61 24.97 0.51
N GLY A 57 -5.41 24.57 -0.48
CA GLY A 57 -6.71 25.17 -0.77
C GLY A 57 -7.72 24.95 0.36
N ILE A 58 -7.74 23.76 0.95
CA ILE A 58 -8.56 23.45 2.11
C ILE A 58 -8.09 24.23 3.34
N ALA A 59 -6.77 24.35 3.54
CA ALA A 59 -6.17 25.09 4.65
C ALA A 59 -6.40 26.61 4.54
N GLY A 60 -6.77 27.12 3.35
CA GLY A 60 -6.90 28.56 3.10
C GLY A 60 -5.55 29.27 2.97
N GLU A 61 -4.50 28.54 2.62
CA GLU A 61 -3.13 29.03 2.47
C GLU A 61 -2.76 29.30 1.00
N LEU A 62 -3.77 29.31 0.11
CA LEU A 62 -3.66 29.58 -1.32
C LEU A 62 -3.99 31.05 -1.65
#